data_AF-A0A6P4JTP6-F1
#
_entry.id   AF-A0A6P4JTP6-F1
#
_cell.length_a   1.000
_cell.length_b   1.000
_cell.length_c   1.000
_cell.angle_alpha   90.00
_cell.angle_beta   90.00
_cell.angle_gamma   90.00
#
_symmetry.space_group_name_H-M   'P 1'
#
loop_
_entity.id
_entity.type
_entity.pdbx_description
1 polymer ?
#
loop_
_entity_poly.entity_id
_entity_poly.type
_entity_poly.pdbx_seq_one_letter_code
_entity_poly.pdbx_strand_id
1 'polypeptide(L)'
;MSAQCQLRITVLLCVILAMIQEKQVPVEATVRDLCQSVPSTSNGICMPSTMNIYYDPETQKCRYIGCSNKRQFQTLEDCDKICNNARHVKRRNRTKANETTH
;
A
#
# COMPACT_ATOMS: atom_id res chain seq x y z
N MET A 1 23.21 -45.02 -26.74
CA MET A 1 23.72 -43.99 -25.80
C MET A 1 22.95 -42.65 -25.87
N SER A 2 21.74 -42.57 -26.43
CA SER A 2 21.00 -41.29 -26.53
C SER A 2 19.93 -41.11 -25.44
N ALA A 3 19.18 -42.15 -25.07
CA ALA A 3 18.02 -42.03 -24.17
C ALA A 3 18.37 -41.63 -22.71
N GLN A 4 19.48 -42.14 -22.18
CA GLN A 4 19.94 -41.81 -20.82
C GLN A 4 20.45 -40.36 -20.70
N CYS A 5 20.98 -39.81 -21.80
CA CYS A 5 21.42 -38.42 -21.86
C CYS A 5 20.21 -37.49 -21.96
N GLN A 6 19.23 -37.85 -22.81
CA GLN A 6 17.97 -37.12 -22.96
C GLN A 6 17.20 -37.04 -21.63
N LEU A 7 17.09 -38.16 -20.90
CA LEU A 7 16.39 -38.19 -19.61
C LEU A 7 17.05 -37.28 -18.57
N ARG A 8 18.39 -37.26 -18.50
CA ARG A 8 19.13 -36.38 -17.57
C ARG A 8 18.98 -34.90 -17.93
N ILE A 9 19.02 -34.58 -19.22
CA ILE A 9 18.82 -33.21 -19.70
C ILE A 9 17.39 -32.74 -19.37
N THR A 10 16.38 -33.57 -19.61
CA THR A 10 14.99 -33.25 -19.28
C THR A 10 14.79 -33.03 -17.78
N VAL A 11 15.37 -33.90 -16.93
CA VAL A 11 15.29 -33.74 -15.47
C VAL A 11 15.96 -32.44 -15.01
N LEU A 12 17.14 -32.11 -15.54
CA LEU A 12 17.83 -30.85 -15.21
C LEU A 12 17.03 -29.62 -15.64
N LEU A 13 16.44 -29.64 -16.84
CA LEU A 13 15.58 -28.55 -17.31
C LEU A 13 14.33 -28.39 -16.44
N CYS A 14 13.68 -29.49 -16.04
CA CYS A 14 12.53 -29.45 -15.13
C CYS A 14 12.90 -28.90 -13.76
N VAL A 15 14.05 -29.27 -13.20
CA VAL A 15 14.54 -28.74 -11.91
C VAL A 15 14.84 -27.25 -12.04
N ILE A 16 15.51 -26.80 -13.10
CA ILE A 16 15.79 -25.38 -13.32
C ILE A 16 14.47 -24.59 -13.45
N LEU A 17 13.49 -25.10 -14.20
CA LEU A 17 12.17 -24.47 -14.33
C LEU A 17 11.40 -24.41 -13.00
N ALA A 18 11.47 -25.47 -12.18
CA ALA A 18 10.85 -25.49 -10.85
C ALA A 18 11.52 -24.50 -9.88
N MET A 19 12.85 -24.38 -9.92
CA MET A 19 13.60 -23.41 -9.12
C MET A 19 13.35 -21.96 -9.56
N ILE A 20 13.05 -21.73 -10.84
CA ILE A 20 12.63 -20.41 -11.35
C ILE A 20 11.21 -20.05 -10.84
N GLN A 21 10.31 -21.03 -10.69
CA GLN A 21 8.95 -20.82 -10.17
C GLN A 21 8.91 -20.51 -8.66
N GLU A 22 9.93 -20.91 -7.88
CA GLU A 22 10.04 -20.59 -6.45
C GLU A 22 10.65 -19.21 -6.15
N LYS A 23 11.03 -18.43 -7.17
CA LYS A 23 11.15 -16.98 -6.97
C LYS A 23 9.73 -16.42 -6.79
N GLN A 24 9.18 -16.65 -5.61
CA GLN A 24 8.24 -15.73 -5.00
C GLN A 24 8.97 -14.39 -4.95
N VAL A 25 8.80 -13.62 -6.02
CA VAL A 25 8.94 -12.17 -5.97
C VAL A 25 8.12 -11.80 -4.76
N PRO A 26 8.73 -11.32 -3.65
CA PRO A 26 7.93 -10.76 -2.60
C PRO A 26 7.20 -9.63 -3.30
N VAL A 27 5.90 -9.79 -3.50
CA VAL A 27 5.02 -8.68 -3.82
C VAL A 27 5.11 -7.82 -2.57
N GLU A 28 6.14 -6.99 -2.54
CA GLU A 28 6.23 -5.82 -1.70
C GLU A 28 5.14 -4.92 -2.25
N ALA A 29 3.91 -5.27 -1.91
CA ALA A 29 2.79 -4.38 -1.97
C ALA A 29 3.24 -3.24 -1.08
N THR A 30 3.68 -2.16 -1.71
CA THR A 30 3.84 -0.88 -1.04
C THR A 30 2.43 -0.48 -0.65
N VAL A 31 1.99 -1.00 0.51
CA VAL A 31 0.71 -0.68 1.11
C VAL A 31 0.80 0.80 1.42
N ARG A 32 0.28 1.63 0.52
CA ARG A 32 0.25 3.08 0.71
C ARG A 32 -0.48 3.35 2.01
N ASP A 33 0.19 4.01 2.95
CA ASP A 33 -0.44 4.40 4.20
C ASP A 33 -1.46 5.51 3.89
N LEU A 34 -2.75 5.16 4.02
CA LEU A 34 -3.89 6.07 3.84
C LEU A 34 -3.80 7.31 4.73
N CYS A 35 -3.07 7.24 5.84
CA CYS A 35 -2.90 8.36 6.76
C CYS A 35 -1.69 9.25 6.41
N GLN A 36 -0.92 8.89 5.38
CA GLN A 36 0.18 9.69 4.86
C GLN A 36 -0.09 10.20 3.44
N SER A 37 -1.14 9.71 2.77
CA SER A 37 -1.51 10.15 1.43
C SER A 37 -2.53 11.29 1.46
N VAL A 38 -2.19 12.40 0.77
CA VAL A 38 -3.17 13.44 0.43
C VAL A 38 -3.81 13.08 -0.93
N PRO A 39 -5.14 12.92 -1.01
CA PRO A 39 -5.79 12.58 -2.26
C PRO A 39 -5.78 13.75 -3.23
N SER A 40 -5.61 13.46 -4.52
CA SER A 40 -5.84 14.43 -5.59
C SER A 40 -7.31 14.82 -5.64
N THR A 41 -7.58 16.12 -5.72
CA THR A 41 -8.93 16.67 -5.72
C THR A 41 -9.16 17.59 -6.90
N SER A 42 -10.40 17.69 -7.37
CA SER A 42 -10.80 18.70 -8.35
C SER A 42 -11.22 19.99 -7.66
N ASN A 43 -10.77 21.11 -8.21
CA ASN A 43 -11.20 22.44 -7.76
C ASN A 43 -12.56 22.75 -8.41
N GLY A 44 -13.61 22.91 -7.60
CA GLY A 44 -14.96 23.20 -8.07
C GLY A 44 -16.00 23.19 -6.94
N ILE A 45 -17.25 23.53 -7.27
CA ILE A 45 -18.37 23.43 -6.32
C ILE A 45 -18.65 21.95 -6.05
N CYS A 46 -18.51 21.55 -4.79
CA CYS A 46 -18.68 20.17 -4.36
C CYS A 46 -20.09 19.87 -3.87
N MET A 47 -20.58 18.69 -4.25
CA MET A 47 -21.72 18.08 -3.58
C MET A 47 -21.25 17.48 -2.25
N PRO A 48 -22.07 17.50 -1.19
CA PRO A 48 -21.72 16.82 0.08
C PRO A 48 -21.37 15.34 -0.11
N SER A 49 -22.00 14.68 -1.09
CA SER A 49 -21.76 13.29 -1.49
C SER A 49 -20.44 13.04 -2.22
N THR A 50 -19.74 14.08 -2.69
CA THR A 50 -18.42 13.97 -3.33
C THR A 50 -17.28 14.61 -2.54
N MET A 51 -17.59 15.20 -1.37
CA MET A 51 -16.59 15.78 -0.47
C MET A 51 -15.61 14.71 0.02
N ASN A 52 -14.32 14.86 -0.29
CA ASN A 52 -13.31 13.91 0.14
C ASN A 52 -12.76 14.27 1.53
N ILE A 53 -12.11 13.31 2.16
CA ILE A 53 -11.53 13.44 3.50
C ILE A 53 -10.09 12.96 3.44
N TYR A 54 -9.19 13.65 4.14
CA TYR A 54 -7.81 13.24 4.33
C TYR A 54 -7.37 13.43 5.77
N TYR A 55 -6.34 12.69 6.16
CA TYR A 55 -5.68 12.88 7.45
C TYR A 55 -4.50 13.82 7.27
N ASP A 56 -4.43 14.85 8.10
CA ASP A 56 -3.32 15.77 8.17
C ASP A 56 -2.33 15.28 9.25
N PRO A 57 -1.14 14.74 8.87
CA PRO A 57 -0.18 14.21 9.83
C PRO A 57 0.57 15.28 10.63
N GLU A 58 0.54 16.55 10.19
CA GLU A 58 1.15 17.67 10.91
C GLU A 58 0.27 18.08 12.08
N THR A 59 -1.05 18.19 11.84
CA THR A 59 -2.01 18.58 12.88
C THR A 59 -2.70 17.40 13.57
N GLN A 60 -2.43 16.17 13.10
CA GLN A 60 -3.01 14.91 13.58
C GLN A 60 -4.54 14.88 13.56
N LYS A 61 -5.16 15.52 12.57
CA LYS A 61 -6.62 15.67 12.45
C LYS A 61 -7.12 15.28 11.07
N CYS A 62 -8.32 14.70 11.01
CA CYS A 62 -9.04 14.46 9.77
C CYS A 62 -9.73 15.75 9.30
N ARG A 63 -9.64 16.04 8.00
CA ARG A 63 -10.18 17.26 7.39
C ARG A 63 -10.84 16.95 6.06
N TYR A 64 -11.84 17.74 5.70
CA TYR A 64 -12.41 17.71 4.36
C TYR A 64 -11.46 18.36 3.35
N ILE A 65 -11.36 17.78 2.16
CA ILE A 65 -10.58 18.33 1.05
C ILE A 65 -11.29 18.09 -0.27
N GLY A 66 -11.75 19.19 -0.88
CA GLY A 66 -12.34 19.25 -2.22
C GLY A 66 -13.24 18.08 -2.62
N CYS A 67 -13.34 17.87 -3.94
CA CYS A 67 -14.12 16.80 -4.53
C CYS A 67 -13.23 15.66 -5.01
N SER A 68 -13.68 14.42 -4.84
CA SER A 68 -13.11 13.29 -5.57
C SER A 68 -14.14 12.20 -5.81
N ASN A 69 -14.05 11.55 -6.97
CA ASN A 69 -14.85 10.37 -7.29
C ASN A 69 -14.43 9.15 -6.47
N LYS A 70 -13.21 9.14 -5.93
CA LYS A 70 -12.70 8.08 -5.07
C LYS A 70 -12.47 8.62 -3.67
N ARG A 71 -13.39 8.29 -2.75
CA ARG A 71 -13.27 8.65 -1.34
C ARG A 71 -12.18 7.82 -0.67
N GLN A 72 -11.32 8.49 0.09
CA GLN A 72 -10.31 7.83 0.91
C GLN A 72 -10.91 7.38 2.25
N PHE A 73 -11.86 8.17 2.78
CA PHE A 73 -12.66 7.84 3.95
C PHE A 73 -14.13 8.21 3.70
N GLN A 74 -15.05 7.46 4.29
CA GLN A 74 -16.48 7.76 4.17
C GLN A 74 -16.89 8.90 5.11
N THR A 75 -16.42 8.86 6.36
CA THR A 75 -16.70 9.88 7.38
C THR A 75 -15.43 10.36 8.08
N LEU A 76 -15.50 11.50 8.77
CA LEU A 76 -14.40 12.00 9.61
C LEU A 76 -14.10 11.02 10.75
N GLU A 77 -15.14 10.42 11.33
CA GLU A 77 -15.00 9.44 12.41
C GLU A 77 -14.26 8.18 11.95
N ASP A 78 -14.53 7.69 10.73
CA ASP A 78 -13.79 6.56 10.16
C ASP A 78 -12.31 6.91 9.96
N CYS A 79 -12.04 8.10 9.45
CA CYS A 79 -10.67 8.60 9.29
C CYS A 79 -9.95 8.65 10.64
N ASP A 80 -10.58 9.19 11.69
CA ASP A 80 -9.96 9.27 13.02
C ASP A 80 -9.77 7.89 13.64
N LYS A 81 -10.77 7.00 13.54
CA LYS A 81 -10.67 5.62 14.04
C LYS A 81 -9.52 4.85 13.39
N ILE A 82 -9.23 5.10 12.12
CA ILE A 82 -8.13 4.44 11.40
C ILE A 82 -6.80 5.11 11.76
N CYS A 83 -6.71 6.43 11.55
CA CYS A 83 -5.43 7.15 11.60
C CYS A 83 -4.96 7.52 13.00
N ASN A 84 -5.87 7.68 13.97
CA ASN A 84 -5.53 7.98 15.36
C ASN A 84 -5.55 6.74 16.26
N ASN A 85 -5.76 5.54 15.71
CA ASN A 85 -5.60 4.29 16.47
C ASN A 85 -4.16 4.11 16.94
N ALA A 86 -3.97 3.76 18.21
CA ALA A 86 -2.67 3.46 18.81
C ALA A 86 -1.82 2.49 17.97
N ARG A 87 -2.44 1.47 17.36
CA ARG A 87 -1.74 0.53 16.47
C ARG A 87 -1.17 1.22 15.23
N HIS A 88 -1.95 2.09 14.60
CA HIS A 88 -1.55 2.82 13.39
C HIS A 88 -0.49 3.88 13.72
N VAL A 89 -0.69 4.62 14.80
CA VAL A 89 0.27 5.62 15.30
C VAL A 89 1.62 4.97 15.59
N LYS A 90 1.64 3.83 16.29
CA LYS A 90 2.89 3.09 16.56
C LYS A 90 3.62 2.69 15.27
N ARG A 91 2.90 2.22 14.26
CA ARG A 91 3.49 1.88 12.95
C ARG A 91 4.09 3.10 12.27
N ARG A 92 3.34 4.20 12.19
CA ARG A 92 3.79 5.44 11.54
C ARG A 92 5.04 6.01 12.22
N ASN A 93 5.08 6.01 13.54
CA ASN A 93 6.25 6.47 14.30
C ASN A 93 7.48 5.59 14.06
N ARG A 94 7.29 4.27 13.94
CA ARG A 94 8.36 3.34 13.59
C ARG A 94 8.89 3.62 12.18
N THR A 95 8.02 3.85 11.20
CA THR A 95 8.43 4.20 9.83
C THR A 95 9.25 5.50 9.82
N LYS A 96 8.78 6.55 10.50
CA LYS A 96 9.51 7.82 10.62
C LYS A 96 10.88 7.67 11.29
N ALA A 97 10.99 6.86 12.34
CA ALA A 97 12.25 6.58 13.01
C ALA A 97 13.25 5.87 12.09
N ASN A 98 12.76 4.93 11.27
CA ASN A 98 13.59 4.23 10.31
C ASN A 98 14.09 5.16 9.19
N GLU A 99 13.28 6.14 8.76
CA GLU A 99 13.67 7.15 7.75
C GLU A 99 14.73 8.14 8.26
N THR A 100 14.76 8.42 9.56
CA THR A 100 15.72 9.37 10.17
C THR A 100 17.07 8.74 10.53
N THR A 101 17.21 7.42 10.38
CA THR A 101 18.45 6.69 10.68
C THR A 101 19.37 6.56 9.45
N HIS A 102 19.02 7.19 8.33
CA HIS A 102 19.70 7.08 7.04
C HIS A 102 20.10 8.46 6.49
#